data_AF-A0A4R1M0W9-F1
#
_entry.id   AF-A0A4R1M0W9-F1
#
_cell.length_a   1.000
_cell.length_b   1.000
_cell.length_c   1.000
_cell.angle_alpha   90.00
_cell.angle_beta   90.00
_cell.angle_gamma   90.00
#
_symmetry.space_group_name_H-M   'P 1'
#
loop_
_entity.id
_entity.type
_entity.pdbx_description
1 polymer ?
#
loop_
_entity_poly.entity_id
_entity_poly.type
_entity_poly.pdbx_seq_one_letter_code
_entity_poly.pdbx_strand_id
1 'polypeptide(L)'
;MELEDLKNNWKKESTENLVLNTQSMEQLQSILKEKTSGTLKGMKKKYERIISFLLAGILLNVLINPFLHFLLGDEGPIFRITFGGLLSLITLIAICVIVVFFYWLKVLSIKTESPEGELKSVLINQIKNLNRSLRQEIYFITAIFIFLFIIGRATSQYLGNGSFWDIFHQDILLAMLAAICIMGFYIYKRVTFYKKNIHEFQKYLDEFVA
;
A
#
# COMPACT_ATOMS: atom_id res chain seq x y z
N MET A 1 40.93 41.32 35.09
CA MET A 1 40.00 40.99 33.99
C MET A 1 38.72 41.74 34.29
N GLU A 2 38.45 42.80 33.54
CA GLU A 2 37.35 43.72 33.82
C GLU A 2 36.01 43.06 33.43
N LEU A 3 34.94 43.42 34.13
CA LEU A 3 33.62 42.80 33.99
C LEU A 3 33.08 42.87 32.55
N GLU A 4 33.52 43.86 31.79
CA GLU A 4 33.18 44.05 30.38
C GLU A 4 33.83 43.01 29.46
N ASP A 5 35.06 42.57 29.74
CA ASP A 5 35.74 41.52 28.97
C ASP A 5 35.02 40.17 29.14
N LEU A 6 34.56 39.86 30.35
CA LEU A 6 33.77 38.65 30.62
C LEU A 6 32.40 38.70 29.90
N LYS A 7 31.75 39.86 29.85
CA LYS A 7 30.47 40.04 29.15
C LYS A 7 30.63 39.92 27.64
N ASN A 8 31.72 40.46 27.09
CA ASN A 8 32.02 40.39 25.67
C ASN A 8 32.40 38.96 25.24
N ASN A 9 33.22 38.26 26.04
CA ASN A 9 33.55 36.85 25.79
C ASN A 9 32.32 35.95 25.88
N TRP A 10 31.46 36.13 26.90
CA TRP A 10 30.23 35.35 27.03
C TRP A 10 29.26 35.59 25.89
N LYS A 11 29.10 36.85 25.44
CA LYS A 11 28.30 37.15 24.24
C LYS A 11 28.89 36.47 23.01
N LYS A 12 30.20 36.55 22.80
CA LYS A 12 30.88 35.95 21.65
C LYS A 12 30.72 34.42 21.64
N GLU A 13 30.98 33.75 22.76
CA GLU A 13 30.74 32.31 22.92
C GLU A 13 29.27 31.94 22.73
N SER A 14 28.33 32.73 23.27
CA SER A 14 26.90 32.45 23.07
C SER A 14 26.48 32.57 21.60
N THR A 15 27.07 33.52 20.87
CA THR A 15 26.76 33.77 19.45
C THR A 15 27.38 32.70 18.57
N GLU A 16 28.62 32.29 18.85
CA GLU A 16 29.29 31.19 18.15
C GLU A 16 28.58 29.86 18.41
N ASN A 17 28.17 29.58 19.65
CA ASN A 17 27.37 28.39 19.97
C ASN A 17 25.99 28.42 19.31
N LEU A 18 25.33 29.59 19.25
CA LEU A 18 24.08 29.75 18.50
C LEU A 18 24.27 29.44 17.02
N VAL A 19 25.29 30.01 16.38
CA VAL A 19 25.56 29.79 14.95
C VAL A 19 25.90 28.32 14.67
N LEU A 20 26.73 27.69 15.49
CA LEU A 20 27.05 26.26 15.38
C LEU A 20 25.79 25.38 15.56
N ASN A 21 24.93 25.72 16.51
CA ASN A 21 23.69 25.00 16.75
C ASN A 21 22.67 25.20 15.61
N THR A 22 22.64 26.39 15.01
CA THR A 22 21.80 26.68 13.84
C THR A 22 22.27 25.90 12.62
N GLN A 23 23.59 25.84 12.38
CA GLN A 23 24.20 25.04 11.31
C GLN A 23 23.98 23.54 11.52
N SER A 24 24.07 23.04 12.76
CA SER A 24 23.76 21.62 13.05
C SER A 24 22.28 21.32 12.86
N MET A 25 21.38 22.27 13.15
CA MET A 25 19.94 22.12 12.97
C MET A 25 19.54 22.11 11.49
N GLU A 26 20.15 22.97 10.67
CA GLU A 26 19.96 22.97 9.21
C GLU A 26 20.50 21.68 8.57
N GLN A 27 21.65 21.18 9.05
CA GLN A 27 22.20 19.90 8.62
C GLN A 27 21.28 18.73 9.00
N LEU A 28 20.80 18.68 10.26
CA LEU A 28 19.80 17.69 10.70
C LEU A 28 18.53 17.75 9.86
N GLN A 29 18.03 18.95 9.58
CA GLN A 29 16.85 19.14 8.75
C GLN A 29 17.07 18.64 7.32
N SER A 30 18.25 18.85 6.74
CA SER A 30 18.60 18.35 5.40
C SER A 30 18.69 16.81 5.36
N ILE A 31 19.31 16.18 6.35
CA ILE A 31 19.45 14.72 6.47
C ILE A 31 18.07 14.07 6.67
N LEU A 32 17.23 14.66 7.52
CA LEU A 32 15.87 14.16 7.76
C LEU A 32 14.97 14.34 6.55
N LYS A 33 15.13 15.44 5.80
CA LYS A 33 14.44 15.65 4.51
C LYS A 33 14.84 14.61 3.48
N GLU A 34 16.13 14.29 3.38
CA GLU A 34 16.64 13.25 2.49
C GLU A 34 16.11 11.86 2.88
N LYS A 35 16.18 11.49 4.17
CA LYS A 35 15.63 10.22 4.67
C LYS A 35 14.13 10.10 4.45
N THR A 36 13.38 11.15 4.74
CA THR A 36 11.91 11.20 4.53
C THR A 36 11.56 11.02 3.06
N SER A 37 12.25 11.75 2.17
CA SER A 37 12.10 11.61 0.73
C SER A 37 12.47 10.20 0.24
N GLY A 38 13.54 9.62 0.79
CA GLY A 38 13.98 8.25 0.52
C GLY A 38 12.91 7.22 0.87
N THR A 39 12.32 7.31 2.07
CA THR A 39 11.25 6.41 2.51
C THR A 39 10.00 6.56 1.64
N LEU A 40 9.58 7.78 1.31
CA LEU A 40 8.44 8.02 0.41
C LEU A 40 8.68 7.50 -1.01
N LYS A 41 9.86 7.73 -1.57
CA LYS A 41 10.25 7.22 -2.90
C LYS A 41 10.29 5.69 -2.90
N GLY A 42 10.78 5.08 -1.81
CA GLY A 42 10.73 3.63 -1.60
C GLY A 42 9.30 3.09 -1.56
N MET A 43 8.40 3.79 -0.85
CA MET A 43 6.97 3.44 -0.82
C MET A 43 6.33 3.55 -2.21
N LYS A 44 6.57 4.65 -2.94
CA LYS A 44 6.06 4.86 -4.30
C LYS A 44 6.52 3.75 -5.25
N LYS A 45 7.82 3.43 -5.27
CA LYS A 45 8.39 2.37 -6.11
C LYS A 45 7.81 0.99 -5.79
N LYS A 46 7.47 0.73 -4.52
CA LYS A 46 6.80 -0.52 -4.12
C LYS A 46 5.38 -0.61 -4.70
N TYR A 47 4.64 0.49 -4.72
CA TYR A 47 3.31 0.52 -5.35
C TYR A 47 3.37 0.38 -6.86
N GLU A 48 4.30 1.08 -7.51
CA GLU A 48 4.55 0.92 -8.95
C GLU A 48 4.85 -0.55 -9.29
N ARG A 49 5.70 -1.21 -8.49
CA ARG A 49 6.00 -2.64 -8.67
C ARG A 49 4.76 -3.53 -8.53
N ILE A 50 3.88 -3.25 -7.57
CA ILE A 50 2.61 -3.99 -7.41
C ILE A 50 1.74 -3.81 -8.66
N ILE A 51 1.62 -2.59 -9.17
CA ILE A 51 0.87 -2.28 -10.39
C ILE A 51 1.47 -3.03 -11.59
N SER A 52 2.80 -3.00 -11.76
CA SER A 52 3.48 -3.72 -12.84
C SER A 52 3.22 -5.22 -12.79
N PHE A 53 3.30 -5.84 -11.60
CA PHE A 53 3.01 -7.27 -11.46
C PHE A 53 1.54 -7.60 -11.75
N LEU A 54 0.59 -6.75 -11.32
CA LEU A 54 -0.82 -6.93 -11.63
C LEU A 54 -1.08 -6.82 -13.13
N LEU A 55 -0.54 -5.79 -13.79
CA LEU A 55 -0.68 -5.60 -15.24
C LEU A 55 -0.05 -6.74 -16.03
N ALA A 56 1.16 -7.18 -15.63
CA ALA A 56 1.81 -8.33 -16.25
C ALA A 56 0.98 -9.61 -16.09
N GLY A 57 0.38 -9.82 -14.90
CA GLY A 57 -0.52 -10.95 -14.65
C GLY A 57 -1.78 -10.91 -15.51
N ILE A 58 -2.40 -9.74 -15.66
CA ILE A 58 -3.57 -9.55 -16.56
C ILE A 58 -3.17 -9.85 -18.01
N LEU A 59 -2.07 -9.27 -18.48
CA LEU A 59 -1.59 -9.44 -19.85
C LEU A 59 -1.23 -10.89 -20.15
N LEU A 60 -0.56 -11.57 -19.21
CA LEU A 60 -0.28 -13.00 -19.30
C LEU A 60 -1.57 -13.82 -19.35
N ASN A 61 -2.57 -13.48 -18.53
CA ASN A 61 -3.84 -14.18 -18.52
C ASN A 61 -4.58 -14.01 -19.85
N VAL A 62 -4.63 -12.79 -20.40
CA VAL A 62 -5.21 -12.49 -21.73
C VAL A 62 -4.46 -13.19 -22.85
N LEU A 63 -3.13 -13.28 -22.79
CA LEU A 63 -2.31 -13.94 -23.80
C LEU A 63 -2.43 -15.46 -23.74
N ILE A 64 -2.45 -16.05 -22.54
CA ILE A 64 -2.46 -17.52 -22.36
C ILE A 64 -3.87 -18.09 -22.53
N ASN A 65 -4.93 -17.38 -22.12
CA ASN A 65 -6.29 -17.91 -22.15
C ASN A 65 -6.72 -18.49 -23.50
N PRO A 66 -6.49 -17.79 -24.63
CA PRO A 66 -6.83 -18.30 -25.96
C PRO A 66 -6.11 -19.61 -26.30
N PHE A 67 -4.94 -19.89 -25.71
CA PHE A 67 -4.14 -21.07 -26.00
C PHE A 67 -4.28 -22.19 -24.94
N LEU A 68 -5.00 -21.97 -23.83
CA LEU A 68 -5.19 -22.99 -22.80
C LEU A 68 -5.91 -24.24 -23.33
N HIS A 69 -6.85 -24.07 -24.28
CA HIS A 69 -7.53 -25.21 -24.90
C HIS A 69 -6.56 -26.10 -25.72
N PHE A 70 -5.55 -25.51 -26.36
CA PHE A 70 -4.50 -26.26 -27.06
C PHE A 70 -3.55 -27.01 -26.10
N LEU A 71 -3.32 -26.47 -24.89
CA LEU A 71 -2.38 -27.01 -23.92
C LEU A 71 -2.98 -28.09 -23.01
N LEU A 72 -4.27 -28.02 -22.72
CA LEU A 72 -4.91 -28.84 -21.69
C LEU A 72 -6.11 -29.66 -22.21
N GLY A 73 -6.42 -29.55 -23.51
CA GLY A 73 -7.52 -30.27 -24.16
C GLY A 73 -8.90 -29.70 -23.84
N ASP A 74 -9.89 -30.11 -24.64
CA ASP A 74 -11.29 -29.65 -24.55
C ASP A 74 -12.09 -30.27 -23.38
N GLU A 75 -11.49 -31.19 -22.62
CA GLU A 75 -12.15 -31.99 -21.58
C GLU A 75 -11.86 -31.52 -20.14
N GLY A 76 -10.90 -30.61 -19.93
CA GLY A 76 -10.71 -30.01 -18.61
C GLY A 76 -11.90 -29.11 -18.22
N PRO A 77 -12.03 -28.68 -16.94
CA PRO A 77 -12.94 -27.60 -16.51
C PRO A 77 -12.49 -26.22 -17.05
N ILE A 78 -11.92 -26.23 -18.24
CA ILE A 78 -11.19 -25.16 -18.88
C ILE A 78 -12.18 -24.58 -19.86
N PHE A 79 -12.81 -23.49 -19.42
CA PHE A 79 -13.33 -22.42 -20.25
C PHE A 79 -13.55 -22.81 -21.71
N ARG A 80 -14.56 -23.63 -21.98
CA ARG A 80 -15.19 -23.62 -23.30
C ARG A 80 -15.55 -22.15 -23.57
N ILE A 81 -15.36 -21.67 -24.80
CA ILE A 81 -15.85 -20.35 -25.25
C ILE A 81 -17.39 -20.39 -25.24
N THR A 82 -17.92 -20.41 -24.04
CA THR A 82 -19.32 -20.41 -23.66
C THR A 82 -19.54 -19.06 -23.00
N PHE A 83 -20.79 -18.59 -23.03
CA PHE A 83 -21.16 -17.34 -22.37
C PHE A 83 -20.69 -17.30 -20.90
N GLY A 84 -20.71 -18.43 -20.18
CA GLY A 84 -20.24 -18.53 -18.78
C GLY A 84 -18.72 -18.35 -18.61
N GLY A 85 -17.91 -18.96 -19.49
CA GLY A 85 -16.45 -18.79 -19.46
C GLY A 85 -16.04 -17.35 -19.79
N LEU A 86 -16.68 -16.75 -20.79
CA LEU A 86 -16.41 -15.37 -21.19
C LEU A 86 -16.81 -14.38 -20.08
N LEU A 87 -17.94 -14.63 -19.40
CA LEU A 87 -18.38 -13.84 -18.25
C LEU A 87 -17.38 -13.91 -17.09
N SER A 88 -16.92 -15.11 -16.72
CA SER A 88 -15.93 -15.27 -15.64
C SER A 88 -14.60 -14.56 -15.96
N LEU A 89 -14.17 -14.57 -17.23
CA LEU A 89 -12.96 -13.87 -17.67
C LEU A 89 -13.13 -12.35 -17.59
N ILE A 90 -14.25 -11.81 -18.09
CA ILE A 90 -14.57 -10.37 -17.97
C ILE A 90 -14.60 -9.95 -16.50
N THR A 91 -15.20 -10.76 -15.64
CA THR A 91 -15.33 -10.45 -14.23
C THR A 91 -13.97 -10.41 -13.54
N LEU A 92 -13.09 -11.38 -13.84
CA LEU A 92 -11.71 -11.39 -13.35
C LEU A 92 -10.93 -10.15 -13.82
N ILE A 93 -11.02 -9.79 -15.10
CA ILE A 93 -10.35 -8.60 -15.66
C ILE A 93 -10.88 -7.33 -14.98
N ALA A 94 -12.20 -7.20 -14.83
CA ALA A 94 -12.82 -6.05 -14.17
C ALA A 94 -12.33 -5.87 -12.73
N ILE A 95 -12.25 -6.97 -11.96
CA ILE A 95 -11.70 -6.94 -10.60
C ILE A 95 -10.23 -6.51 -10.61
N CYS A 96 -9.42 -7.07 -11.51
CA CYS A 96 -8.02 -6.70 -11.64
C CYS A 96 -7.84 -5.21 -12.00
N VAL A 97 -8.68 -4.66 -12.88
CA VAL A 97 -8.68 -3.23 -13.24
C VAL A 97 -9.05 -2.36 -12.04
N ILE A 98 -10.05 -2.76 -11.23
CA ILE A 98 -10.41 -2.04 -9.99
C ILE A 98 -9.22 -2.00 -9.02
N VAL A 99 -8.52 -3.12 -8.85
CA VAL A 99 -7.32 -3.20 -8.00
C VAL A 99 -6.20 -2.30 -8.54
N VAL A 100 -5.92 -2.33 -9.84
CA VAL A 100 -4.92 -1.47 -10.48
C VAL A 100 -5.28 0.00 -10.28
N PHE A 101 -6.53 0.38 -10.52
CA PHE A 101 -7.00 1.76 -10.36
C PHE A 101 -6.85 2.25 -8.92
N PHE A 102 -7.19 1.43 -7.93
CA PHE A 102 -6.99 1.76 -6.52
C PHE A 102 -5.51 2.02 -6.17
N TYR A 103 -4.60 1.15 -6.63
CA TYR A 103 -3.17 1.35 -6.40
C TYR A 103 -2.61 2.53 -7.19
N TRP A 104 -3.14 2.81 -8.37
CA TRP A 104 -2.77 3.97 -9.18
C TRP A 104 -3.10 5.29 -8.47
N LEU A 105 -4.34 5.43 -7.97
CA LEU A 105 -4.75 6.59 -7.16
C LEU A 105 -3.84 6.76 -5.94
N LYS A 106 -3.38 5.65 -5.36
CA LYS A 106 -2.47 5.68 -4.22
C LYS A 106 -1.09 6.19 -4.58
N VAL A 107 -0.53 5.79 -5.72
CA VAL A 107 0.74 6.34 -6.24
C VAL A 107 0.62 7.85 -6.45
N LEU A 108 -0.49 8.32 -7.04
CA LEU A 108 -0.75 9.74 -7.25
C LEU A 108 -0.89 10.53 -5.93
N SER A 109 -1.41 9.90 -4.88
CA SER A 109 -1.60 10.54 -3.57
C SER A 109 -0.30 10.77 -2.79
N ILE A 110 0.79 10.06 -3.13
CA ILE A 110 2.08 10.20 -2.45
C ILE A 110 2.83 11.38 -3.08
N LYS A 111 2.70 12.56 -2.47
CA LYS A 111 3.52 13.73 -2.79
C LYS A 111 4.95 13.47 -2.32
N THR A 112 5.88 13.34 -3.27
CA THR A 112 7.32 13.14 -3.00
C THR A 112 8.08 14.46 -2.84
N GLU A 113 7.48 15.58 -3.22
CA GLU A 113 8.05 16.90 -3.01
C GLU A 113 7.91 17.25 -1.54
N SER A 114 9.06 17.41 -0.88
CA SER A 114 9.11 17.92 0.47
C SER A 114 8.58 19.36 0.44
N PRO A 115 7.46 19.66 1.12
CA PRO A 115 6.97 21.02 1.20
C PRO A 115 8.07 21.93 1.76
N GLU A 116 8.24 23.11 1.16
CA GLU A 116 8.91 24.23 1.82
C GLU A 116 8.05 24.63 3.02
N GLY A 117 8.39 24.11 4.19
CA GLY A 117 7.65 24.31 5.43
C GLY A 117 8.34 23.67 6.60
N GLU A 118 7.88 23.96 7.81
CA GLU A 118 8.40 23.37 9.04
C GLU A 118 8.35 21.83 8.94
N LEU A 119 9.51 21.18 8.93
CA LEU A 119 9.68 19.73 8.77
C LEU A 119 8.77 18.93 9.72
N LYS A 120 8.57 19.44 10.93
CA LYS A 120 7.68 18.89 11.96
C LYS A 120 6.23 18.79 11.47
N SER A 121 5.70 19.84 10.86
CA SER A 121 4.33 19.86 10.30
C SER A 121 4.17 18.87 9.14
N VAL A 122 5.22 18.70 8.33
CA VAL A 122 5.26 17.75 7.21
C VAL A 122 5.23 16.31 7.72
N LEU A 123 6.07 15.97 8.69
CA LEU A 123 6.13 14.62 9.28
C LEU A 123 4.80 14.25 9.95
N ILE A 124 4.18 15.16 10.71
CA ILE A 124 2.86 14.95 11.33
C ILE A 124 1.79 14.68 10.27
N ASN A 125 1.75 15.51 9.21
CA ASN A 125 0.80 15.32 8.12
C ASN A 125 1.05 14.00 7.37
N GLN A 126 2.29 13.58 7.20
CA GLN A 126 2.61 12.28 6.57
C GLN A 126 2.20 11.10 7.44
N ILE A 127 2.46 11.14 8.75
CA ILE A 127 1.98 10.11 9.69
C ILE A 127 0.45 10.00 9.65
N LYS A 128 -0.25 11.14 9.64
CA LYS A 128 -1.72 11.18 9.54
C LYS A 128 -2.20 10.58 8.21
N ASN A 129 -1.55 10.92 7.09
CA ASN A 129 -1.87 10.40 5.77
C ASN A 129 -1.59 8.89 5.68
N LEU A 130 -0.51 8.38 6.28
CA LEU A 130 -0.20 6.95 6.34
C LEU A 130 -1.25 6.18 7.13
N ASN A 131 -1.67 6.69 8.29
CA ASN A 131 -2.74 6.08 9.08
C ASN A 131 -4.09 6.07 8.35
N ARG A 132 -4.42 7.15 7.62
CA ARG A 132 -5.61 7.19 6.77
C ARG A 132 -5.52 6.19 5.62
N SER A 133 -4.35 6.12 4.97
CA SER A 133 -4.06 5.22 3.85
C SER A 133 -4.13 3.74 4.26
N LEU A 134 -3.62 3.40 5.45
CA LEU A 134 -3.75 2.06 6.02
C LEU A 134 -5.22 1.66 6.20
N ARG A 135 -6.03 2.55 6.79
CA ARG A 135 -7.47 2.28 6.98
C ARG A 135 -8.20 2.10 5.66
N GLN A 136 -7.96 2.97 4.69
CA GLN A 136 -8.55 2.86 3.34
C GLN A 136 -8.17 1.54 2.68
N GLU A 137 -6.93 1.10 2.83
CA GLU A 137 -6.49 -0.17 2.27
C GLU A 137 -7.13 -1.38 2.95
N ILE A 138 -7.27 -1.39 4.28
CA ILE A 138 -7.96 -2.48 4.98
C ILE A 138 -9.43 -2.56 4.52
N TYR A 139 -10.11 -1.42 4.41
CA TYR A 139 -11.48 -1.38 3.89
C TYR A 139 -11.56 -1.89 2.46
N PHE A 140 -10.62 -1.49 1.61
CA PHE A 140 -10.57 -1.95 0.22
C PHE A 140 -10.37 -3.46 0.10
N ILE A 141 -9.42 -4.03 0.85
CA ILE A 141 -9.15 -5.48 0.87
C ILE A 141 -10.41 -6.24 1.32
N THR A 142 -11.04 -5.77 2.39
CA THR A 142 -12.25 -6.41 2.95
C THR A 142 -13.43 -6.31 1.98
N ALA A 143 -13.63 -5.15 1.35
CA ALA A 143 -14.69 -4.94 0.37
C ALA A 143 -14.50 -5.82 -0.87
N ILE A 144 -13.27 -5.89 -1.42
CA ILE A 144 -12.96 -6.78 -2.54
C ILE A 144 -13.18 -8.24 -2.17
N PHE A 145 -12.80 -8.65 -0.97
CA PHE A 145 -13.01 -10.02 -0.51
C PHE A 145 -14.50 -10.40 -0.51
N ILE A 146 -15.34 -9.55 0.09
CA ILE A 146 -16.80 -9.76 0.12
C ILE A 146 -17.37 -9.76 -1.29
N PHE A 147 -16.95 -8.82 -2.14
CA PHE A 147 -17.41 -8.73 -3.52
C PHE A 147 -17.04 -9.96 -4.36
N LEU A 148 -15.79 -10.43 -4.25
CA LEU A 148 -15.33 -11.67 -4.88
C LEU A 148 -16.15 -12.88 -4.44
N PHE A 149 -16.47 -12.95 -3.14
CA PHE A 149 -17.29 -14.04 -2.62
C PHE A 149 -18.72 -14.01 -3.19
N ILE A 150 -19.36 -12.85 -3.21
CA ILE A 150 -20.71 -12.67 -3.77
C ILE A 150 -20.74 -13.03 -5.26
N ILE A 151 -19.79 -12.51 -6.04
CA ILE A 151 -19.68 -12.81 -7.47
C ILE A 151 -19.39 -14.29 -7.70
N GLY A 152 -18.46 -14.87 -6.94
CA GLY A 152 -18.12 -16.28 -7.05
C GLY A 152 -19.34 -17.15 -6.83
N ARG A 153 -20.17 -16.85 -5.82
CA ARG A 153 -21.41 -17.59 -5.58
C ARG A 153 -22.51 -17.32 -6.60
N ALA A 154 -22.70 -16.08 -7.02
CA ALA A 154 -23.65 -15.75 -8.08
C ALA A 154 -23.32 -16.48 -9.39
N THR A 155 -22.02 -16.55 -9.73
CA THR A 155 -21.53 -17.27 -10.91
C THR A 155 -21.72 -18.77 -10.77
N SER A 156 -21.41 -19.34 -9.60
CA SER A 156 -21.63 -20.76 -9.30
C SER A 156 -23.11 -21.16 -9.43
N GLN A 157 -24.02 -20.32 -8.93
CA GLN A 157 -25.47 -20.54 -9.06
C GLN A 157 -25.92 -20.45 -10.53
N TYR A 158 -25.43 -19.47 -11.29
CA TYR A 158 -25.72 -19.35 -12.72
C TYR A 158 -25.25 -20.57 -13.52
N LEU A 159 -24.14 -21.19 -13.10
CA LEU A 159 -23.60 -22.42 -13.70
C LEU A 159 -24.34 -23.70 -13.24
N GLY A 160 -25.34 -23.60 -12.36
CA GLY A 160 -26.15 -24.72 -11.89
C GLY A 160 -25.56 -25.50 -10.71
N ASN A 161 -24.49 -25.02 -10.09
CA ASN A 161 -23.82 -25.67 -8.95
C ASN A 161 -24.51 -25.36 -7.61
N GLY A 162 -25.83 -25.60 -7.53
CA GLY A 162 -26.63 -25.42 -6.33
C GLY A 162 -27.15 -24.00 -6.10
N SER A 163 -27.89 -23.83 -5.01
CA SER A 163 -28.50 -22.56 -4.60
C SER A 163 -27.45 -21.61 -4.00
N PHE A 164 -27.78 -20.31 -3.96
CA PHE A 164 -26.94 -19.33 -3.28
C PHE A 164 -26.70 -19.69 -1.81
N TRP A 165 -27.71 -20.30 -1.17
CA TRP A 165 -27.73 -20.62 0.26
C TRP A 165 -26.98 -21.89 0.65
N ASP A 166 -26.48 -22.66 -0.33
CA ASP A 166 -25.68 -23.86 -0.10
C ASP A 166 -24.27 -23.58 0.48
N ILE A 167 -24.06 -22.41 1.07
CA ILE A 167 -22.78 -21.91 1.60
C ILE A 167 -22.24 -22.82 2.71
N PHE A 168 -23.13 -23.57 3.36
CA PHE A 168 -22.81 -24.50 4.43
C PHE A 168 -22.25 -25.85 3.96
N HIS A 169 -22.09 -26.08 2.66
CA HIS A 169 -21.37 -27.26 2.18
C HIS A 169 -19.91 -27.21 2.66
N GLN A 170 -19.41 -28.37 3.11
CA GLN A 170 -18.09 -28.50 3.73
C GLN A 170 -16.97 -27.96 2.83
N ASP A 171 -17.03 -28.22 1.53
CA ASP A 171 -16.01 -27.77 0.57
C ASP A 171 -15.97 -26.24 0.44
N ILE A 172 -17.14 -25.60 0.50
CA ILE A 172 -17.28 -24.15 0.39
C ILE A 172 -16.83 -23.48 1.70
N LEU A 173 -17.17 -24.08 2.84
CA LEU A 173 -16.70 -23.61 4.15
C LEU A 173 -15.17 -23.70 4.26
N LEU A 174 -14.57 -24.79 3.79
CA LEU A 174 -13.11 -24.94 3.75
C LEU A 174 -12.46 -23.90 2.83
N ALA A 175 -13.03 -23.66 1.64
CA ALA A 175 -12.55 -22.62 0.74
C ALA A 175 -12.67 -21.21 1.35
N MET A 176 -13.79 -20.91 2.02
CA MET A 176 -13.98 -19.65 2.74
C MET A 176 -12.97 -19.48 3.87
N LEU A 177 -12.73 -20.52 4.67
CA LEU A 177 -11.74 -20.49 5.75
C LEU A 177 -10.33 -20.22 5.20
N ALA A 178 -9.94 -20.93 4.14
CA ALA A 178 -8.66 -20.71 3.47
C ALA A 178 -8.55 -19.26 2.95
N ALA A 179 -9.60 -18.74 2.33
CA ALA A 179 -9.63 -17.38 1.80
C ALA A 179 -9.54 -16.33 2.93
N ILE A 180 -10.23 -16.53 4.05
CA ILE A 180 -10.15 -15.67 5.25
C ILE A 180 -8.73 -15.71 5.84
N CYS A 181 -8.10 -16.88 5.93
CA CYS A 181 -6.72 -17.01 6.40
C CYS A 181 -5.74 -16.24 5.51
N ILE A 182 -5.87 -16.36 4.19
CA ILE A 182 -5.04 -15.63 3.21
C ILE A 182 -5.27 -14.11 3.34
N MET A 183 -6.52 -13.67 3.42
CA MET A 183 -6.87 -12.26 3.62
C MET A 183 -6.28 -11.73 4.94
N GLY A 184 -6.43 -12.48 6.03
CA GLY A 184 -5.89 -12.13 7.35
C GLY A 184 -4.37 -12.00 7.32
N PHE A 185 -3.67 -12.94 6.68
CA PHE A 185 -2.23 -12.86 6.48
C PHE A 185 -1.82 -11.63 5.66
N TYR A 186 -2.57 -11.33 4.59
CA TYR A 186 -2.31 -10.15 3.77
C TYR A 186 -2.50 -8.86 4.58
N ILE A 187 -3.62 -8.70 5.29
CA ILE A 187 -3.88 -7.56 6.17
C ILE A 187 -2.77 -7.43 7.22
N TYR A 188 -2.36 -8.53 7.87
CA TYR A 188 -1.27 -8.53 8.85
C TYR A 188 0.05 -8.00 8.26
N LYS A 189 0.44 -8.47 7.07
CA LYS A 189 1.64 -7.98 6.38
C LYS A 189 1.54 -6.49 6.03
N ARG A 190 0.35 -6.00 5.63
CA ARG A 190 0.13 -4.58 5.33
C ARG A 190 0.17 -3.72 6.59
N VAL A 191 -0.49 -4.12 7.67
CA VAL A 191 -0.45 -3.42 8.97
C VAL A 191 0.98 -3.34 9.48
N THR A 192 1.72 -4.44 9.47
CA THR A 192 3.13 -4.48 9.91
C THR A 192 4.00 -3.52 9.09
N PHE A 193 3.81 -3.48 7.77
CA PHE A 193 4.52 -2.54 6.89
C PHE A 193 4.23 -1.07 7.24
N TYR A 194 2.95 -0.72 7.40
CA TYR A 194 2.58 0.66 7.76
C TYR A 194 3.06 1.06 9.15
N LYS A 195 2.92 0.18 10.14
CA LYS A 195 3.41 0.43 11.51
C LYS A 195 4.91 0.68 11.53
N LYS A 196 5.69 -0.08 10.76
CA LYS A 196 7.15 0.15 10.66
C LYS A 196 7.47 1.54 10.10
N ASN A 197 6.84 1.95 9.01
CA ASN A 197 7.09 3.27 8.41
C ASN A 197 6.61 4.41 9.33
N ILE A 198 5.46 4.26 9.99
CA ILE A 198 4.94 5.25 10.94
C ILE A 198 5.90 5.40 12.13
N HIS A 199 6.40 4.29 12.68
CA HIS A 199 7.34 4.32 13.78
C HIS A 199 8.67 4.98 13.37
N GLU A 200 9.13 4.74 12.14
CA GLU A 200 10.31 5.40 11.59
C GLU A 200 10.12 6.92 11.48
N PHE A 201 8.97 7.39 10.99
CA PHE A 201 8.65 8.81 10.95
C PHE A 201 8.45 9.44 12.34
N GLN A 202 7.93 8.69 13.31
CA GLN A 202 7.85 9.14 14.70
C GLN A 202 9.24 9.33 15.31
N LYS A 203 10.16 8.38 15.07
CA LYS A 203 11.54 8.50 15.53
C LYS A 203 12.23 9.75 14.96
N TYR A 204 12.02 10.05 13.67
CA TYR A 204 12.53 11.26 13.04
C TYR A 204 11.94 12.55 13.62
N LEU A 205 10.71 12.49 14.15
CA LEU A 205 10.08 13.62 14.81
C LEU A 205 10.63 13.81 16.23
N ASP A 206 10.88 12.72 16.95
CA ASP A 206 11.47 12.74 18.29
C ASP A 206 12.92 13.25 18.25
N GLU A 207 13.70 12.87 17.22
CA GLU A 207 15.05 13.40 16.95
C GLU A 207 15.08 14.91 16.62
N PHE A 208 13.93 15.52 16.30
CA PHE A 208 13.80 16.96 16.04
C PHE A 208 13.37 17.76 17.28
N VAL A 209 12.86 17.07 18.32
CA VAL A 209 12.36 17.68 19.58
C VAL A 209 13.41 17.58 20.70
N ALA A 210 14.28 16.58 20.66
CA ALA A 210 15.42 16.40 21.55
C ALA A 210 16.59 17.33 21.17
#